data_AF-A0A6P0NFL9-F1
#
_entry.id   AF-A0A6P0NFL9-F1
#
_cell.length_a   1.000
_cell.length_b   1.000
_cell.length_c   1.000
_cell.angle_alpha   90.00
_cell.angle_beta   90.00
_cell.angle_gamma   90.00
#
_symmetry.space_group_name_H-M   'P 1'
#
loop_
_entity.id
_entity.type
_entity.pdbx_description
1 polymer ?
#
loop_
_entity_poly.entity_id
_entity_poly.type
_entity_poly.pdbx_seq_one_letter_code
_entity_poly.pdbx_strand_id
1 'polypeptide(L)'
;PARRFISTPRDLATYVHYDALYEAYLNACIILLGMQTPFDPGFDHLSGGGVAAGNPATRRNAGGFALYGGPHILTLVTEVATRALKAVRFQKFNNHIRLRPEALAARIELLRRFQDLPNEAKASVPRALIKYIKRFQRELESNGTLNSILELANQNGSGSPNYLLPMAFPEGSPMHPAYGAGHATVAGACVTMLKAFFDTSAVLVETPVKNPQPGQARTQIRFKRFSHKDQAIVFRAPDLSAYTKGEPTLVSERSRDFLTLEGELNKLAANISIGRNMAGVHYFTDYYDSLRMGEEIAIGILEEQALTYSTDPFVLSLPTFDGDVIRIGAR
;
A
#
# COMPACT_ATOMS: atom_id res chain seq x y z
N PRO A 1 -0.26 -13.87 -21.92
CA PRO A 1 0.79 -14.44 -21.04
C PRO A 1 0.17 -14.95 -19.74
N ALA A 2 0.63 -16.09 -19.21
CA ALA A 2 0.08 -16.64 -17.95
C ALA A 2 0.34 -15.73 -16.73
N ARG A 3 1.37 -14.87 -16.79
CA ARG A 3 1.72 -13.83 -15.80
C ARG A 3 2.33 -12.61 -16.52
N ARG A 4 2.15 -11.41 -15.96
CA ARG A 4 2.65 -10.13 -16.51
C ARG A 4 2.89 -9.12 -15.38
N PHE A 5 3.65 -8.06 -15.65
CA PHE A 5 3.74 -6.92 -14.73
C PHE A 5 2.42 -6.17 -14.63
N ILE A 6 2.17 -5.56 -13.48
CA ILE A 6 1.03 -4.67 -13.26
C ILE A 6 1.18 -3.45 -14.17
N SER A 7 0.23 -3.28 -15.09
CA SER A 7 0.21 -2.12 -16.02
C SER A 7 -1.18 -1.48 -16.16
N THR A 8 -2.23 -2.15 -15.69
CA THR A 8 -3.61 -1.63 -15.69
C THR A 8 -4.20 -1.64 -14.28
N PRO A 9 -5.23 -0.80 -14.00
CA PRO A 9 -5.98 -0.86 -12.74
C PRO A 9 -6.54 -2.26 -12.42
N ARG A 10 -6.88 -3.04 -13.45
CA ARG A 10 -7.39 -4.41 -13.30
C ARG A 10 -6.31 -5.39 -12.85
N ASP A 11 -5.06 -5.20 -13.25
CA ASP A 11 -3.95 -6.00 -12.75
C ASP A 11 -3.73 -5.74 -11.25
N LEU A 12 -3.81 -4.48 -10.83
CA LEU A 12 -3.67 -4.13 -9.41
C LEU A 12 -4.85 -4.65 -8.59
N ALA A 13 -6.08 -4.55 -9.10
CA ALA A 13 -7.26 -5.19 -8.50
C ALA A 13 -7.07 -6.71 -8.36
N THR A 14 -6.48 -7.36 -9.36
CA THR A 14 -6.20 -8.81 -9.34
C THR A 14 -5.14 -9.16 -8.30
N TYR A 15 -4.08 -8.36 -8.17
CA TYR A 15 -3.04 -8.56 -7.16
C TYR A 15 -3.64 -8.55 -5.75
N VAL A 16 -4.41 -7.50 -5.43
CA VAL A 16 -5.01 -7.34 -4.10
C VAL A 16 -6.19 -8.27 -3.82
N HIS A 17 -6.58 -9.11 -4.78
CA HIS A 17 -7.60 -10.14 -4.57
C HIS A 17 -7.01 -11.33 -3.82
N TYR A 18 -5.77 -11.68 -4.11
CA TYR A 18 -5.15 -12.94 -3.65
C TYR A 18 -3.91 -12.74 -2.78
N ASP A 19 -3.50 -11.51 -2.52
CA ASP A 19 -2.32 -11.21 -1.73
C ASP A 19 -2.43 -11.77 -0.31
N ALA A 20 -1.33 -12.35 0.17
CA ALA A 20 -1.23 -12.84 1.55
C ALA A 20 -0.97 -11.67 2.52
N LEU A 21 -1.94 -10.76 2.64
CA LEU A 21 -2.06 -9.63 3.58
C LEU A 21 -0.83 -8.72 3.73
N TYR A 22 0.26 -9.22 4.32
CA TYR A 22 1.54 -8.51 4.46
C TYR A 22 2.52 -8.78 3.29
N GLU A 23 2.13 -9.59 2.30
CA GLU A 23 2.95 -10.04 1.18
C GLU A 23 3.72 -8.90 0.50
N ALA A 24 3.04 -7.82 0.12
CA ALA A 24 3.66 -6.70 -0.59
C ALA A 24 4.81 -6.05 0.20
N TYR A 25 4.63 -5.89 1.50
CA TYR A 25 5.59 -5.21 2.39
C TYR A 25 6.72 -6.14 2.81
N LEU A 26 6.43 -7.43 2.98
CA LEU A 26 7.46 -8.45 3.18
C LEU A 26 8.36 -8.56 1.93
N ASN A 27 7.77 -8.57 0.74
CA ASN A 27 8.50 -8.55 -0.53
C ASN A 27 9.37 -7.29 -0.63
N ALA A 28 8.82 -6.12 -0.30
CA ALA A 28 9.59 -4.88 -0.23
C ALA A 28 10.76 -5.00 0.76
N CYS A 29 10.54 -5.51 1.96
CA CYS A 29 11.59 -5.74 2.96
C CYS A 29 12.73 -6.61 2.41
N ILE A 30 12.40 -7.74 1.77
CA ILE A 30 13.38 -8.66 1.18
C ILE A 30 14.17 -7.97 0.05
N ILE A 31 13.48 -7.19 -0.80
CA ILE A 31 14.12 -6.39 -1.86
C ILE A 31 15.09 -5.38 -1.25
N LEU A 32 14.67 -4.63 -0.21
CA LEU A 32 15.49 -3.61 0.43
C LEU A 32 16.74 -4.21 1.09
N LEU A 33 16.59 -5.36 1.78
CA LEU A 33 17.71 -6.11 2.35
C LEU A 33 18.66 -6.62 1.25
N GLY A 34 18.12 -7.17 0.16
CA GLY A 34 18.91 -7.64 -1.00
C GLY A 34 19.67 -6.51 -1.70
N MET A 35 19.08 -5.31 -1.74
CA MET A 35 19.73 -4.09 -2.24
C MET A 35 20.81 -3.55 -1.29
N GLN A 36 20.88 -4.06 -0.05
CA GLN A 36 21.66 -3.50 1.06
C GLN A 36 21.32 -2.02 1.29
N THR A 37 20.01 -1.73 1.30
CA THR A 37 19.49 -0.40 1.58
C THR A 37 19.96 0.02 2.98
N PRO A 38 20.47 1.25 3.16
CA PRO A 38 20.92 1.73 4.46
C PRO A 38 19.79 1.69 5.49
N PHE A 39 20.10 1.31 6.73
CA PHE A 39 19.16 1.46 7.84
C PHE A 39 19.13 2.90 8.33
N ASP A 40 18.07 3.25 9.06
CA ASP A 40 18.01 4.52 9.79
C ASP A 40 19.30 4.71 10.61
N PRO A 41 19.88 5.93 10.71
CA PRO A 41 21.14 6.15 11.40
C PRO A 41 21.22 5.59 12.83
N GLY A 42 20.10 5.57 13.57
CA GLY A 42 20.02 4.95 14.88
C GLY A 42 20.21 3.44 14.83
N PHE A 43 19.53 2.76 13.91
CA PHE A 43 19.71 1.32 13.66
C PHE A 43 21.07 0.97 13.06
N ASP A 44 21.58 1.78 12.13
CA ASP A 44 22.92 1.63 11.54
C ASP A 44 23.98 1.63 12.65
N HIS A 45 23.88 2.54 13.63
CA HIS A 45 24.79 2.60 14.76
C HIS A 45 24.70 1.35 15.65
N LEU A 46 23.49 0.92 16.02
CA LEU A 46 23.29 -0.24 16.90
C LEU A 46 23.67 -1.57 16.23
N SER A 47 23.50 -1.66 14.91
CA SER A 47 23.87 -2.81 14.09
C SER A 47 25.37 -2.92 13.80
N GLY A 48 26.18 -1.95 14.27
CA GLY A 48 27.62 -1.90 13.97
C GLY A 48 27.91 -1.58 12.50
N GLY A 49 26.96 -0.99 11.79
CA GLY A 49 27.03 -0.57 10.40
C GLY A 49 27.14 0.95 10.22
N GLY A 50 26.83 1.41 9.00
CA GLY A 50 26.75 2.82 8.65
C GLY A 50 28.03 3.64 8.89
N VAL A 51 27.85 4.93 9.18
CA VAL A 51 28.95 5.87 9.47
C VAL A 51 29.64 5.52 10.79
N ALA A 52 28.89 5.03 11.78
CA ALA A 52 29.40 4.70 13.10
C ALA A 52 30.46 3.59 13.06
N ALA A 53 30.33 2.63 12.14
CA ALA A 53 31.30 1.55 11.93
C ALA A 53 32.68 2.05 11.47
N GLY A 54 32.75 3.23 10.83
CA GLY A 54 33.98 3.80 10.29
C GLY A 54 34.82 4.58 11.30
N ASN A 55 34.26 4.96 12.45
CA ASN A 55 34.95 5.75 13.47
C ASN A 55 35.34 4.86 14.67
N PRO A 56 36.63 4.73 15.03
CA PRO A 56 37.08 3.91 16.16
C PRO A 56 36.39 4.21 17.50
N ALA A 57 35.92 5.45 17.72
CA ALA A 57 35.25 5.85 18.95
C ALA A 57 33.78 5.40 19.04
N THR A 58 33.12 5.17 17.89
CA THR A 58 31.70 4.78 17.82
C THR A 58 31.49 3.38 17.25
N ARG A 59 32.57 2.75 16.75
CA ARG A 59 32.52 1.44 16.12
C ARG A 59 32.17 0.38 17.16
N ARG A 60 31.12 -0.40 16.88
CA ARG A 60 30.81 -1.62 17.62
C ARG A 60 31.68 -2.79 17.12
N ASN A 61 32.07 -3.68 18.03
CA ASN A 61 32.80 -4.91 17.72
C ASN A 61 31.87 -6.11 17.43
N ALA A 62 30.56 -5.85 17.29
CA ALA A 62 29.53 -6.83 16.96
C ALA A 62 28.59 -6.26 15.89
N GLY A 63 28.02 -7.14 15.06
CA GLY A 63 27.07 -6.80 14.01
C GLY A 63 25.63 -7.13 14.39
N GLY A 64 24.67 -6.39 13.83
CA GLY A 64 23.24 -6.67 13.97
C GLY A 64 22.82 -7.94 13.23
N PHE A 65 21.91 -8.70 13.83
CA PHE A 65 21.26 -9.86 13.20
C PHE A 65 19.88 -10.06 13.83
N ALA A 66 19.82 -10.78 14.96
CA ALA A 66 18.59 -11.01 15.71
C ALA A 66 17.96 -9.69 16.18
N LEU A 67 18.81 -8.77 16.67
CA LEU A 67 18.48 -7.36 16.87
C LEU A 67 19.23 -6.50 15.87
N TYR A 68 18.60 -5.37 15.51
CA TYR A 68 19.16 -4.34 14.62
C TYR A 68 19.61 -4.86 13.24
N GLY A 69 19.10 -6.02 12.80
CA GLY A 69 19.46 -6.63 11.52
C GLY A 69 18.27 -7.19 10.77
N GLY A 70 18.54 -7.91 9.68
CA GLY A 70 17.51 -8.48 8.79
C GLY A 70 16.40 -9.27 9.50
N PRO A 71 16.73 -10.26 10.36
CA PRO A 71 15.73 -10.99 11.14
C PRO A 71 14.79 -10.09 11.95
N HIS A 72 15.31 -9.01 12.56
CA HIS A 72 14.50 -8.09 13.35
C HIS A 72 13.37 -7.47 12.51
N ILE A 73 13.71 -6.86 11.36
CA ILE A 73 12.71 -6.20 10.51
C ILE A 73 11.77 -7.21 9.81
N LEU A 74 12.28 -8.39 9.43
CA LEU A 74 11.46 -9.44 8.82
C LEU A 74 10.35 -9.93 9.77
N THR A 75 10.62 -9.98 11.07
CA THR A 75 9.60 -10.27 12.08
C THR A 75 8.69 -9.07 12.32
N LEU A 76 9.24 -7.86 12.54
CA LEU A 76 8.44 -6.66 12.83
C LEU A 76 7.39 -6.34 11.74
N VAL A 77 7.80 -6.41 10.47
CA VAL A 77 6.92 -6.08 9.33
C VAL A 77 5.74 -7.05 9.22
N THR A 78 5.84 -8.27 9.76
CA THR A 78 4.78 -9.29 9.68
C THR A 78 3.93 -9.36 10.94
N GLU A 79 4.52 -9.22 12.14
CA GLU A 79 3.79 -9.37 13.40
C GLU A 79 2.73 -8.28 13.64
N VAL A 80 2.97 -7.08 13.10
CA VAL A 80 2.11 -5.90 13.26
C VAL A 80 0.74 -6.12 12.61
N ALA A 81 0.67 -6.91 11.54
CA ALA A 81 -0.52 -7.06 10.71
C ALA A 81 -1.75 -7.53 11.51
N THR A 82 -1.57 -8.46 12.46
CA THR A 82 -2.70 -8.99 13.25
C THR A 82 -3.22 -8.01 14.30
N ARG A 83 -2.36 -7.13 14.85
CA ARG A 83 -2.78 -6.07 15.77
C ARG A 83 -3.59 -5.01 15.00
N ALA A 84 -3.09 -4.62 13.83
CA ALA A 84 -3.78 -3.72 12.90
C ALA A 84 -5.16 -4.27 12.49
N LEU A 85 -5.23 -5.56 12.14
CA LEU A 85 -6.50 -6.20 11.77
C LEU A 85 -7.53 -6.25 12.91
N LYS A 86 -7.09 -6.45 14.15
CA LYS A 86 -8.00 -6.42 15.31
C LYS A 86 -8.62 -5.03 15.51
N ALA A 87 -7.81 -3.98 15.39
CA ALA A 87 -8.28 -2.59 15.49
C ALA A 87 -9.32 -2.26 14.41
N VAL A 88 -9.03 -2.54 13.14
CA VAL A 88 -9.99 -2.24 12.06
C VAL A 88 -11.22 -3.16 12.09
N ARG A 89 -11.10 -4.39 12.60
CA ARG A 89 -12.27 -5.26 12.84
C ARG A 89 -13.24 -4.63 13.84
N PHE A 90 -12.73 -4.06 14.92
CA PHE A 90 -13.55 -3.33 15.89
C PHE A 90 -14.28 -2.17 15.22
N GLN A 91 -13.57 -1.35 14.43
CA GLN A 91 -14.20 -0.22 13.71
C GLN A 91 -15.28 -0.68 12.72
N LYS A 92 -15.05 -1.80 12.03
CA LYS A 92 -16.02 -2.38 11.09
C LYS A 92 -17.32 -2.82 11.76
N PHE A 93 -17.22 -3.62 12.81
CA PHE A 93 -18.39 -4.33 13.37
C PHE A 93 -18.99 -3.68 14.60
N ASN A 94 -18.16 -3.10 15.45
CA ASN A 94 -18.60 -2.55 16.73
C ASN A 94 -18.93 -1.06 16.64
N ASN A 95 -18.52 -0.38 15.57
CA ASN A 95 -18.74 1.06 15.42
C ASN A 95 -19.55 1.40 14.16
N HIS A 96 -18.99 1.23 12.96
CA HIS A 96 -19.50 1.96 11.80
C HIS A 96 -20.49 1.21 10.91
N ILE A 97 -20.33 -0.12 10.75
CA ILE A 97 -21.20 -0.98 9.91
C ILE A 97 -21.52 -0.33 8.54
N ARG A 98 -20.51 0.30 7.92
CA ARG A 98 -20.69 1.02 6.64
C ARG A 98 -20.96 0.04 5.50
N LEU A 99 -21.98 0.34 4.69
CA LEU A 99 -22.27 -0.41 3.46
C LEU A 99 -21.10 -0.35 2.45
N ARG A 100 -21.00 -1.37 1.60
CA ARG A 100 -20.01 -1.46 0.51
C ARG A 100 -20.44 -0.67 -0.73
N PRO A 101 -19.50 -0.31 -1.64
CA PRO A 101 -19.83 0.42 -2.87
C PRO A 101 -20.89 -0.28 -3.74
N GLU A 102 -20.83 -1.61 -3.86
CA GLU A 102 -21.82 -2.41 -4.58
C GLU A 102 -23.26 -2.23 -4.05
N ALA A 103 -23.42 -2.15 -2.71
CA ALA A 103 -24.72 -1.92 -2.08
C ALA A 103 -25.21 -0.47 -2.28
N LEU A 104 -24.30 0.50 -2.41
CA LEU A 104 -24.66 1.88 -2.75
C LEU A 104 -25.16 1.96 -4.20
N ALA A 105 -24.48 1.29 -5.13
CA ALA A 105 -24.90 1.22 -6.53
C ALA A 105 -26.27 0.54 -6.69
N ALA A 106 -26.53 -0.55 -5.96
CA ALA A 106 -27.84 -1.19 -5.93
C ALA A 106 -28.96 -0.26 -5.43
N ARG A 107 -28.66 0.63 -4.47
CA ARG A 107 -29.62 1.66 -4.01
C ARG A 107 -29.89 2.73 -5.07
N ILE A 108 -28.89 3.09 -5.87
CA ILE A 108 -29.05 4.03 -6.99
C ILE A 108 -29.91 3.38 -8.08
N GLU A 109 -29.63 2.13 -8.45
CA GLU A 109 -30.43 1.37 -9.41
C GLU A 109 -31.89 1.20 -8.96
N LEU A 110 -32.12 0.91 -7.68
CA LEU A 110 -33.47 0.85 -7.11
C LEU A 110 -34.24 2.17 -7.31
N LEU A 111 -33.58 3.31 -7.12
CA LEU A 111 -34.21 4.62 -7.32
C LEU A 111 -34.43 4.96 -8.79
N ARG A 112 -33.53 4.54 -9.68
CA ARG A 112 -33.73 4.66 -11.14
C ARG A 112 -35.01 3.97 -11.58
N ARG A 113 -35.25 2.75 -11.08
CA ARG A 113 -36.44 1.94 -11.39
C ARG A 113 -37.64 2.21 -10.50
N PHE A 114 -37.59 3.23 -9.64
CA PHE A 114 -38.59 3.44 -8.59
C PHE A 114 -40.02 3.55 -9.15
N GLN A 115 -40.20 4.20 -10.30
CA GLN A 115 -41.53 4.36 -10.93
C GLN A 115 -42.08 3.04 -11.46
N ASP A 116 -41.21 2.11 -11.85
CA ASP A 116 -41.59 0.80 -12.40
C ASP A 116 -41.93 -0.22 -11.31
N LEU A 117 -41.69 0.10 -10.04
CA LEU A 117 -41.96 -0.78 -8.91
C LEU A 117 -43.48 -0.91 -8.64
N PRO A 118 -43.96 -2.10 -8.22
CA PRO A 118 -45.30 -2.26 -7.64
C PRO A 118 -45.54 -1.35 -6.43
N ASN A 119 -46.79 -0.98 -6.16
CA ASN A 119 -47.13 -0.06 -5.07
C ASN A 119 -46.66 -0.54 -3.69
N GLU A 120 -46.74 -1.85 -3.42
CA GLU A 120 -46.26 -2.48 -2.18
C GLU A 120 -44.74 -2.33 -2.02
N ALA A 121 -43.99 -2.53 -3.11
CA ALA A 121 -42.53 -2.33 -3.11
C ALA A 121 -42.15 -0.85 -2.96
N LYS A 122 -42.90 0.08 -3.58
CA LYS A 122 -42.70 1.51 -3.38
C LYS A 122 -42.88 1.91 -1.91
N ALA A 123 -43.86 1.32 -1.23
CA ALA A 123 -44.15 1.60 0.18
C ALA A 123 -43.03 1.14 1.12
N SER A 124 -42.26 0.12 0.76
CA SER A 124 -41.13 -0.38 1.57
C SER A 124 -39.84 0.43 1.42
N VAL A 125 -39.73 1.30 0.41
CA VAL A 125 -38.54 2.14 0.20
C VAL A 125 -38.52 3.31 1.19
N PRO A 126 -37.48 3.44 2.05
CA PRO A 126 -37.42 4.53 3.01
C PRO A 126 -37.35 5.91 2.34
N ARG A 127 -38.15 6.88 2.81
CA ARG A 127 -38.12 8.27 2.31
C ARG A 127 -36.74 8.91 2.41
N ALA A 128 -35.96 8.55 3.44
CA ALA A 128 -34.59 9.00 3.61
C ALA A 128 -33.68 8.55 2.44
N LEU A 129 -33.86 7.32 1.96
CA LEU A 129 -33.11 6.82 0.80
C LEU A 129 -33.38 7.67 -0.43
N ILE A 130 -34.66 7.92 -0.70
CA ILE A 130 -35.11 8.77 -1.83
C ILE A 130 -34.50 10.17 -1.73
N LYS A 131 -34.49 10.78 -0.54
CA LYS A 131 -33.96 12.12 -0.32
C LYS A 131 -32.45 12.20 -0.57
N TYR A 132 -31.67 11.28 0.02
CA TYR A 132 -30.21 11.40 0.05
C TYR A 132 -29.53 10.81 -1.18
N ILE A 133 -30.03 9.70 -1.73
CA ILE A 133 -29.41 9.05 -2.90
C ILE A 133 -29.70 9.81 -4.18
N LYS A 134 -30.85 10.48 -4.31
CA LYS A 134 -31.15 11.33 -5.50
C LYS A 134 -30.09 12.39 -5.76
N ARG A 135 -29.52 12.99 -4.70
CA ARG A 135 -28.41 13.94 -4.88
C ARG A 135 -27.20 13.24 -5.47
N PHE A 136 -26.81 12.10 -4.91
CA PHE A 136 -25.65 11.32 -5.37
C PHE A 136 -25.82 10.86 -6.83
N GLN A 137 -27.00 10.36 -7.18
CA GLN A 137 -27.35 9.97 -8.54
C GLN A 137 -27.14 11.13 -9.53
N ARG A 138 -27.68 12.32 -9.22
CA ARG A 138 -27.54 13.49 -10.11
C ARG A 138 -26.09 13.89 -10.35
N GLU A 139 -25.23 13.83 -9.33
CA GLU A 139 -23.81 14.14 -9.48
C GLU A 139 -23.12 13.12 -10.42
N LEU A 140 -23.42 11.82 -10.25
CA LEU A 140 -22.87 10.76 -11.10
C LEU A 140 -23.44 10.75 -12.54
N GLU A 141 -24.66 11.24 -12.72
CA GLU A 141 -25.23 11.53 -14.04
C GLU A 141 -24.49 12.69 -14.69
N SER A 142 -24.33 13.82 -13.98
CA SER A 142 -23.73 15.04 -14.52
C SER A 142 -22.26 14.89 -14.91
N ASN A 143 -21.52 14.01 -14.24
CA ASN A 143 -20.11 13.76 -14.54
C ASN A 143 -19.90 12.62 -15.55
N GLY A 144 -20.99 12.06 -16.10
CA GLY A 144 -20.95 11.00 -17.12
C GLY A 144 -20.71 9.58 -16.59
N THR A 145 -20.47 9.39 -15.28
CA THR A 145 -20.19 8.06 -14.70
C THR A 145 -21.33 7.08 -14.98
N LEU A 146 -22.58 7.50 -14.78
CA LEU A 146 -23.73 6.61 -15.00
C LEU A 146 -23.91 6.26 -16.48
N ASN A 147 -23.56 7.15 -17.42
CA ASN A 147 -23.59 6.85 -18.84
C ASN A 147 -22.56 5.77 -19.21
N SER A 148 -21.33 5.89 -18.71
CA SER A 148 -20.30 4.87 -18.93
C SER A 148 -20.68 3.50 -18.34
N ILE A 149 -21.38 3.48 -17.20
CA ILE A 149 -21.88 2.22 -16.62
C ILE A 149 -22.94 1.59 -17.52
N LEU A 150 -23.88 2.38 -18.06
CA LEU A 150 -24.90 1.86 -18.99
C LEU A 150 -24.29 1.30 -20.27
N GLU A 151 -23.32 2.01 -20.85
CA GLU A 151 -22.58 1.55 -22.03
C GLU A 151 -21.89 0.21 -21.78
N LEU A 152 -21.25 0.07 -20.62
CA LEU A 152 -20.57 -1.18 -20.24
C LEU A 152 -21.56 -2.33 -19.99
N ALA A 153 -22.70 -2.06 -19.34
CA ALA A 153 -23.74 -3.05 -19.10
C ALA A 153 -24.28 -3.64 -20.42
N ASN A 154 -24.40 -2.80 -21.46
CA ASN A 154 -24.79 -3.21 -22.80
C ASN A 154 -23.71 -4.07 -23.48
N GLN A 155 -22.43 -3.76 -23.29
CA GLN A 155 -21.30 -4.49 -23.88
C GLN A 155 -21.09 -5.88 -23.25
N ASN A 156 -21.33 -6.02 -21.95
CA ASN A 156 -21.06 -7.26 -21.20
C ASN A 156 -22.17 -8.32 -21.31
N GLY A 157 -23.18 -8.11 -22.15
CA GLY A 157 -24.27 -9.08 -22.33
C GLY A 157 -25.19 -9.25 -21.10
N SER A 158 -25.19 -8.27 -20.17
CA SER A 158 -26.04 -8.30 -18.96
C SER A 158 -27.55 -8.21 -19.25
N GLY A 159 -27.93 -8.05 -20.53
CA GLY A 159 -29.31 -8.14 -21.02
C GLY A 159 -30.19 -6.94 -20.71
N SER A 160 -29.80 -6.05 -19.79
CA SER A 160 -30.57 -4.82 -19.50
C SER A 160 -29.70 -3.67 -18.99
N PRO A 161 -29.93 -2.43 -19.45
CA PRO A 161 -29.24 -1.24 -18.93
C PRO A 161 -29.54 -1.07 -17.44
N ASN A 162 -28.49 -0.96 -16.61
CA ASN A 162 -28.59 -0.81 -15.16
C ASN A 162 -27.45 0.05 -14.59
N TYR A 163 -27.64 0.58 -13.38
CA TYR A 163 -26.65 1.36 -12.61
C TYR A 163 -25.92 0.54 -11.54
N LEU A 164 -25.84 -0.79 -11.68
CA LEU A 164 -25.04 -1.61 -10.77
C LEU A 164 -23.55 -1.32 -10.98
N LEU A 165 -22.76 -1.44 -9.91
CA LEU A 165 -21.32 -1.25 -9.98
C LEU A 165 -20.68 -2.49 -10.65
N PRO A 166 -19.94 -2.33 -11.76
CA PRO A 166 -19.22 -3.44 -12.37
C PRO A 166 -18.08 -3.89 -11.45
N MET A 167 -18.26 -5.05 -10.82
CA MET A 167 -17.29 -5.58 -9.87
C MET A 167 -16.11 -6.23 -10.60
N ALA A 168 -14.90 -6.04 -10.07
CA ALA A 168 -13.72 -6.75 -10.58
C ALA A 168 -13.69 -8.22 -10.13
N PHE A 169 -14.36 -8.51 -9.01
CA PHE A 169 -14.40 -9.84 -8.40
C PHE A 169 -15.80 -10.46 -8.57
N PRO A 170 -15.92 -11.73 -8.99
CA PRO A 170 -17.22 -12.38 -9.17
C PRO A 170 -18.07 -12.41 -7.89
N GLU A 171 -17.44 -12.55 -6.73
CA GLU A 171 -18.08 -12.58 -5.42
C GLU A 171 -18.33 -11.18 -4.83
N GLY A 172 -17.85 -10.13 -5.50
CA GLY A 172 -17.93 -8.76 -5.01
C GLY A 172 -17.05 -8.52 -3.78
N SER A 173 -17.59 -7.84 -2.78
CA SER A 173 -16.84 -7.50 -1.58
C SER A 173 -16.78 -8.63 -0.56
N PRO A 174 -15.69 -8.72 0.25
CA PRO A 174 -15.64 -9.64 1.37
C PRO A 174 -16.78 -9.41 2.39
N MET A 175 -17.24 -10.48 3.04
CA MET A 175 -18.34 -10.51 4.02
C MET A 175 -18.03 -9.80 5.36
N HIS A 176 -17.72 -8.51 5.27
CA HIS A 176 -17.58 -7.60 6.39
C HIS A 176 -17.82 -6.15 5.93
N PRO A 177 -18.22 -5.23 6.84
CA PRO A 177 -18.46 -3.83 6.52
C PRO A 177 -17.30 -3.14 5.79
N ALA A 178 -17.60 -2.06 5.08
CA ALA A 178 -16.64 -1.33 4.26
C ALA A 178 -15.59 -0.57 5.09
N TYR A 179 -16.00 0.12 6.16
CA TYR A 179 -15.12 1.02 6.90
C TYR A 179 -14.67 0.47 8.25
N GLY A 180 -13.38 0.52 8.61
CA GLY A 180 -12.20 0.89 7.80
C GLY A 180 -11.78 -0.22 6.83
N ALA A 181 -10.69 -0.09 6.06
CA ALA A 181 -10.18 -1.11 5.13
C ALA A 181 -9.05 -1.96 5.74
N GLY A 182 -9.20 -3.30 5.69
CA GLY A 182 -8.23 -4.24 6.25
C GLY A 182 -6.85 -4.11 5.59
N HIS A 183 -6.82 -4.21 4.26
CA HIS A 183 -5.61 -3.99 3.45
C HIS A 183 -4.92 -2.66 3.77
N ALA A 184 -5.66 -1.55 3.87
CA ALA A 184 -5.08 -0.24 4.14
C ALA A 184 -4.52 -0.11 5.56
N THR A 185 -5.18 -0.72 6.56
CA THR A 185 -4.68 -0.70 7.95
C THR A 185 -3.39 -1.48 8.07
N VAL A 186 -3.31 -2.65 7.42
CA VAL A 186 -2.05 -3.42 7.38
C VAL A 186 -1.00 -2.71 6.56
N ALA A 187 -1.36 -2.07 5.43
CA ALA A 187 -0.45 -1.26 4.63
C ALA A 187 0.22 -0.17 5.45
N GLY A 188 -0.59 0.59 6.20
CA GLY A 188 -0.10 1.65 7.08
C GLY A 188 0.88 1.09 8.09
N ALA A 189 0.47 0.05 8.80
CA ALA A 189 1.29 -0.52 9.86
C ALA A 189 2.61 -1.13 9.36
N CYS A 190 2.57 -1.93 8.29
CA CYS A 190 3.76 -2.57 7.74
C CYS A 190 4.73 -1.55 7.12
N VAL A 191 4.22 -0.55 6.38
CA VAL A 191 5.08 0.50 5.81
C VAL A 191 5.66 1.39 6.90
N THR A 192 4.93 1.68 7.97
CA THR A 192 5.48 2.37 9.14
C THR A 192 6.65 1.61 9.77
N MET A 193 6.56 0.28 9.91
CA MET A 193 7.69 -0.55 10.36
C MET A 193 8.91 -0.44 9.44
N LEU A 194 8.70 -0.43 8.11
CA LEU A 194 9.79 -0.26 7.14
C LEU A 194 10.40 1.14 7.20
N LYS A 195 9.58 2.19 7.29
CA LYS A 195 10.03 3.58 7.42
C LYS A 195 10.81 3.81 8.72
N ALA A 196 10.44 3.14 9.81
CA ALA A 196 11.14 3.23 11.08
C ALA A 196 12.52 2.55 11.06
N PHE A 197 12.70 1.52 10.23
CA PHE A 197 13.90 0.69 10.21
C PHE A 197 14.92 1.12 9.16
N PHE A 198 14.46 1.52 7.97
CA PHE A 198 15.31 1.92 6.85
C PHE A 198 15.48 3.44 6.77
N ASP A 199 16.61 3.89 6.21
CA ASP A 199 16.84 5.31 5.95
C ASP A 199 15.92 5.77 4.80
N THR A 200 14.82 6.43 5.16
CA THR A 200 13.78 6.86 4.21
C THR A 200 14.24 7.93 3.23
N SER A 201 15.36 8.61 3.53
CA SER A 201 16.00 9.59 2.64
C SER A 201 16.80 8.94 1.50
N ALA A 202 17.01 7.63 1.54
CA ALA A 202 17.71 6.90 0.50
C ALA A 202 17.02 7.08 -0.86
N VAL A 203 17.82 7.20 -1.92
CA VAL A 203 17.36 7.42 -3.29
C VAL A 203 17.63 6.20 -4.17
N LEU A 204 16.70 5.90 -5.08
CA LEU A 204 16.85 4.82 -6.05
C LEU A 204 17.79 5.23 -7.19
N VAL A 205 18.90 4.52 -7.32
CA VAL A 205 19.95 4.85 -8.29
C VAL A 205 20.52 3.60 -8.95
N GLU A 206 21.13 3.80 -10.11
CA GLU A 206 22.03 2.83 -10.71
C GLU A 206 23.48 3.20 -10.35
N THR A 207 24.22 2.28 -9.75
CA THR A 207 25.60 2.51 -9.32
C THR A 207 26.55 1.45 -9.89
N PRO A 208 27.82 1.78 -10.18
CA PRO A 208 28.82 0.79 -10.52
C PRO A 208 29.03 -0.22 -9.39
N VAL A 209 29.24 -1.49 -9.76
CA VAL A 209 29.68 -2.54 -8.84
C VAL A 209 31.19 -2.41 -8.65
N LYS A 210 31.66 -2.39 -7.39
CA LYS A 210 33.10 -2.40 -7.09
C LYS A 210 33.66 -3.79 -7.37
N ASN A 211 34.71 -3.88 -8.18
CA ASN A 211 35.41 -5.12 -8.53
C ASN A 211 34.45 -6.24 -8.99
N PRO A 212 33.69 -6.04 -10.08
CA PRO A 212 32.74 -7.05 -10.55
C PRO A 212 33.47 -8.34 -10.91
N GLN A 213 32.95 -9.49 -10.47
CA GLN A 213 33.48 -10.78 -10.87
C GLN A 213 33.22 -11.02 -12.38
N PRO A 214 34.03 -11.86 -13.07
CA PRO A 214 33.75 -12.23 -14.45
C PRO A 214 32.32 -12.77 -14.62
N GLY A 215 31.54 -12.16 -15.51
CA GLY A 215 30.13 -12.51 -15.75
C GLY A 215 29.11 -11.76 -14.86
N GLN A 216 29.55 -10.96 -13.89
CA GLN A 216 28.66 -10.11 -13.08
C GLN A 216 28.30 -8.82 -13.82
N ALA A 217 27.07 -8.32 -13.60
CA ALA A 217 26.67 -7.00 -14.06
C ALA A 217 27.62 -5.91 -13.54
N ARG A 218 27.97 -4.96 -14.41
CA ARG A 218 28.87 -3.84 -14.06
C ARG A 218 28.18 -2.76 -13.24
N THR A 219 26.86 -2.70 -13.29
CA THR A 219 26.02 -1.80 -12.50
C THR A 219 25.02 -2.60 -11.68
N GLN A 220 24.52 -1.98 -10.61
CA GLN A 220 23.46 -2.52 -9.78
C GLN A 220 22.47 -1.42 -9.39
N ILE A 221 21.22 -1.80 -9.23
CA ILE A 221 20.14 -0.93 -8.77
C ILE A 221 20.04 -1.04 -7.25
N ARG A 222 19.99 0.09 -6.55
CA ARG A 222 19.77 0.10 -5.11
C ARG A 222 19.21 1.43 -4.61
N PHE A 223 18.57 1.38 -3.45
CA PHE A 223 18.42 2.54 -2.60
C PHE A 223 19.71 2.79 -1.83
N LYS A 224 20.23 4.02 -1.90
CA LYS A 224 21.37 4.44 -1.08
C LYS A 224 21.26 5.91 -0.70
N ARG A 225 22.07 6.34 0.27
CA ARG A 225 22.21 7.76 0.62
C ARG A 225 22.70 8.55 -0.60
N PHE A 226 22.05 9.67 -0.85
CA PHE A 226 22.29 10.53 -2.01
C PHE A 226 23.75 11.01 -2.09
N SER A 227 24.28 11.05 -3.32
CA SER A 227 25.54 11.70 -3.67
C SER A 227 25.38 12.50 -4.96
N HIS A 228 26.08 13.64 -5.07
CA HIS A 228 26.05 14.51 -6.24
C HIS A 228 26.48 13.84 -7.56
N LYS A 229 27.11 12.67 -7.50
CA LYS A 229 27.53 11.89 -8.68
C LYS A 229 26.48 10.86 -9.13
N ASP A 230 25.39 10.74 -8.40
CA ASP A 230 24.36 9.74 -8.67
C ASP A 230 23.47 10.15 -9.83
N GLN A 231 22.92 9.14 -10.51
CA GLN A 231 21.94 9.32 -11.58
C GLN A 231 20.63 8.66 -11.18
N ALA A 232 19.55 9.43 -11.21
CA ALA A 232 18.22 8.93 -10.96
C ALA A 232 17.79 7.95 -12.06
N ILE A 233 17.08 6.91 -11.63
CA ILE A 233 16.54 5.88 -12.52
C ILE A 233 15.10 5.55 -12.10
N VAL A 234 14.25 5.30 -13.10
CA VAL A 234 12.88 4.84 -12.90
C VAL A 234 12.62 3.61 -13.76
N PHE A 235 11.64 2.81 -13.34
CA PHE A 235 11.24 1.60 -14.05
C PHE A 235 9.76 1.66 -14.42
N ARG A 236 9.42 1.15 -15.60
CA ARG A 236 8.05 1.01 -16.07
C ARG A 236 7.80 -0.43 -16.51
N ALA A 237 6.55 -0.86 -16.41
CA ALA A 237 6.13 -2.09 -17.06
C ALA A 237 6.36 -1.97 -18.59
N PRO A 238 6.81 -3.04 -19.26
CA PRO A 238 6.99 -3.03 -20.70
C PRO A 238 5.64 -2.89 -21.43
N ASP A 239 5.68 -2.45 -22.68
CA ASP A 239 4.51 -2.48 -23.55
C ASP A 239 4.06 -3.93 -23.77
N LEU A 240 2.87 -4.24 -23.26
CA LEU A 240 2.31 -5.58 -23.30
C LEU A 240 1.64 -5.92 -24.64
N SER A 241 1.41 -4.93 -25.51
CA SER A 241 0.76 -5.12 -26.81
C SER A 241 1.70 -5.76 -27.85
N ALA A 242 3.00 -5.58 -27.69
CA ALA A 242 4.04 -6.08 -28.59
C ALA A 242 4.67 -7.41 -28.13
N TYR A 243 4.09 -8.09 -27.14
CA TYR A 243 4.74 -9.22 -26.47
C TYR A 243 4.86 -10.46 -27.38
N THR A 244 6.08 -10.70 -27.86
CA THR A 244 6.53 -11.93 -28.51
C THR A 244 7.49 -12.67 -27.57
N LYS A 245 7.11 -13.88 -27.14
CA LYS A 245 7.87 -14.88 -26.35
C LYS A 245 9.21 -14.42 -25.69
N GLY A 246 9.21 -14.27 -24.36
CA GLY A 246 10.39 -14.13 -23.49
C GLY A 246 9.98 -13.61 -22.10
N GLU A 247 10.79 -13.76 -21.04
CA GLU A 247 10.41 -13.16 -19.75
C GLU A 247 10.31 -11.63 -19.88
N PRO A 248 9.17 -11.00 -19.53
CA PRO A 248 9.06 -9.55 -19.63
C PRO A 248 10.09 -8.91 -18.70
N THR A 249 10.86 -7.96 -19.22
CA THR A 249 11.83 -7.17 -18.46
C THR A 249 11.27 -5.76 -18.25
N LEU A 250 11.57 -5.15 -17.10
CA LEU A 250 11.21 -3.77 -16.84
C LEU A 250 11.96 -2.84 -17.80
N VAL A 251 11.27 -1.80 -18.27
CA VAL A 251 11.90 -0.74 -19.06
C VAL A 251 12.48 0.28 -18.09
N SER A 252 13.79 0.52 -18.16
CA SER A 252 14.46 1.54 -17.36
C SER A 252 14.57 2.85 -18.13
N GLU A 253 14.41 3.96 -17.42
CA GLU A 253 14.51 5.32 -17.96
C GLU A 253 15.30 6.21 -16.99
N ARG A 254 16.12 7.12 -17.53
CA ARG A 254 16.78 8.16 -16.72
C ARG A 254 15.75 9.19 -16.31
N SER A 255 15.78 9.60 -15.05
CA SER A 255 14.89 10.63 -14.51
C SER A 255 15.68 11.87 -14.13
N ARG A 256 15.00 13.02 -14.07
CA ARG A 256 15.55 14.25 -13.46
C ARG A 256 15.41 14.21 -11.93
N ASP A 257 14.33 13.59 -11.46
CA ASP A 257 13.99 13.51 -10.05
C ASP A 257 14.32 12.12 -9.49
N PHE A 258 14.89 12.08 -8.29
CA PHE A 258 15.16 10.84 -7.58
C PHE A 258 13.90 10.33 -6.89
N LEU A 259 13.64 9.03 -7.02
CA LEU A 259 12.65 8.36 -6.18
C LEU A 259 13.26 8.11 -4.81
N THR A 260 12.64 8.64 -3.76
CA THR A 260 13.05 8.37 -2.37
C THR A 260 12.43 7.07 -1.87
N LEU A 261 13.07 6.43 -0.90
CA LEU A 261 12.55 5.23 -0.27
C LEU A 261 11.21 5.51 0.42
N GLU A 262 11.09 6.65 1.10
CA GLU A 262 9.82 7.10 1.67
C GLU A 262 8.70 7.13 0.63
N GLY A 263 8.96 7.77 -0.52
CA GLY A 263 7.98 7.93 -1.59
C GLY A 263 7.54 6.60 -2.16
N GLU A 264 8.46 5.67 -2.41
CA GLU A 264 8.13 4.36 -2.96
C GLU A 264 7.40 3.45 -1.95
N LEU A 265 7.74 3.53 -0.65
CA LEU A 265 7.02 2.80 0.39
C LEU A 265 5.60 3.36 0.59
N ASN A 266 5.44 4.69 0.62
CA ASN A 266 4.12 5.33 0.69
C ASN A 266 3.27 5.00 -0.54
N LYS A 267 3.89 5.00 -1.73
CA LYS A 267 3.25 4.57 -2.98
C LYS A 267 2.84 3.11 -2.94
N LEU A 268 3.65 2.21 -2.37
CA LEU A 268 3.28 0.82 -2.19
C LEU A 268 2.03 0.67 -1.32
N ALA A 269 1.97 1.39 -0.19
CA ALA A 269 0.80 1.38 0.68
C ALA A 269 -0.46 1.88 -0.05
N ALA A 270 -0.30 2.95 -0.83
CA ALA A 270 -1.36 3.52 -1.65
C ALA A 270 -1.81 2.54 -2.75
N ASN A 271 -0.89 1.88 -3.45
CA ASN A 271 -1.19 0.90 -4.50
C ASN A 271 -2.05 -0.24 -3.97
N ILE A 272 -1.67 -0.87 -2.85
CA ILE A 272 -2.44 -1.98 -2.26
C ILE A 272 -3.82 -1.49 -1.81
N SER A 273 -3.89 -0.31 -1.19
CA SER A 273 -5.15 0.22 -0.68
C SER A 273 -6.11 0.65 -1.80
N ILE A 274 -5.62 1.44 -2.77
CA ILE A 274 -6.40 1.97 -3.89
C ILE A 274 -6.74 0.87 -4.90
N GLY A 275 -5.92 -0.19 -5.00
CA GLY A 275 -6.27 -1.39 -5.76
C GLY A 275 -7.62 -1.98 -5.34
N ARG A 276 -7.98 -1.89 -4.05
CA ARG A 276 -9.29 -2.33 -3.55
C ARG A 276 -10.42 -1.38 -3.97
N ASN A 277 -10.14 -0.09 -4.15
CA ASN A 277 -11.09 0.87 -4.70
C ASN A 277 -11.33 0.59 -6.19
N MET A 278 -10.25 0.36 -6.95
CA MET A 278 -10.31 -0.04 -8.37
C MET A 278 -11.09 -1.35 -8.57
N ALA A 279 -11.07 -2.24 -7.58
CA ALA A 279 -11.86 -3.47 -7.58
C ALA A 279 -13.36 -3.27 -7.27
N GLY A 280 -13.76 -2.08 -6.82
CA GLY A 280 -15.14 -1.74 -6.47
C GLY A 280 -15.53 -2.08 -5.02
N VAL A 281 -14.59 -2.47 -4.15
CA VAL A 281 -14.93 -2.98 -2.80
C VAL A 281 -14.76 -1.94 -1.68
N HIS A 282 -14.05 -0.84 -1.90
CA HIS A 282 -13.82 0.20 -0.90
C HIS A 282 -13.99 1.62 -1.45
N TYR A 283 -14.26 2.57 -0.55
CA TYR A 283 -14.24 4.00 -0.84
C TYR A 283 -12.86 4.60 -0.54
N PHE A 284 -12.57 5.77 -1.12
CA PHE A 284 -11.33 6.51 -0.81
C PHE A 284 -11.14 6.76 0.70
N THR A 285 -12.19 7.17 1.40
CA THR A 285 -12.15 7.41 2.85
C THR A 285 -11.84 6.14 3.65
N ASP A 286 -12.22 4.96 3.16
CA ASP A 286 -11.91 3.70 3.85
C ASP A 286 -10.39 3.44 3.83
N TYR A 287 -9.71 3.85 2.77
CA TYR A 287 -8.24 3.83 2.68
C TYR A 287 -7.61 4.92 3.56
N TYR A 288 -8.00 6.18 3.35
CA TYR A 288 -7.34 7.34 3.93
C TYR A 288 -7.24 7.28 5.47
N ASP A 289 -8.33 6.93 6.14
CA ASP A 289 -8.35 6.84 7.61
C ASP A 289 -7.66 5.58 8.13
N SER A 290 -7.84 4.47 7.41
CA SER A 290 -7.30 3.17 7.86
C SER A 290 -5.79 3.11 7.76
N LEU A 291 -5.19 3.79 6.78
CA LEU A 291 -3.74 3.90 6.66
C LEU A 291 -3.14 4.53 7.92
N ARG A 292 -3.74 5.63 8.40
CA ARG A 292 -3.31 6.32 9.63
C ARG A 292 -3.53 5.48 10.88
N MET A 293 -4.67 4.79 10.96
CA MET A 293 -4.91 3.82 12.03
C MET A 293 -3.84 2.73 12.08
N GLY A 294 -3.38 2.26 10.93
CA GLY A 294 -2.26 1.32 10.83
C GLY A 294 -0.95 1.91 11.36
N GLU A 295 -0.65 3.16 10.99
CA GLU A 295 0.53 3.90 11.44
C GLU A 295 0.56 4.04 12.97
N GLU A 296 -0.55 4.46 13.59
CA GLU A 296 -0.67 4.58 15.05
C GLU A 296 -0.45 3.24 15.78
N ILE A 297 -0.99 2.14 15.24
CA ILE A 297 -0.78 0.81 15.83
C ILE A 297 0.71 0.42 15.75
N ALA A 298 1.38 0.72 14.64
CA ALA A 298 2.80 0.43 14.50
C ALA A 298 3.65 1.30 15.44
N ILE A 299 3.34 2.59 15.57
CA ILE A 299 4.01 3.52 16.50
C ILE A 299 3.88 2.99 17.93
N GLY A 300 2.68 2.64 18.39
CA GLY A 300 2.50 2.13 19.76
C GLY A 300 3.32 0.86 20.04
N ILE A 301 3.40 -0.06 19.06
CA ILE A 301 4.26 -1.26 19.20
C ILE A 301 5.74 -0.88 19.31
N LEU A 302 6.21 0.07 18.50
CA LEU A 302 7.60 0.54 18.55
C LEU A 302 7.91 1.23 19.88
N GLU A 303 6.99 2.04 20.41
CA GLU A 303 7.11 2.68 21.73
C GLU A 303 7.19 1.66 22.87
N GLU A 304 6.33 0.64 22.86
CA GLU A 304 6.35 -0.43 23.84
C GLU A 304 7.66 -1.25 23.76
N GLN A 305 8.09 -1.61 22.55
CA GLN A 305 9.32 -2.40 22.37
C GLN A 305 10.59 -1.61 22.69
N ALA A 306 10.59 -0.28 22.51
CA ALA A 306 11.72 0.56 22.86
C ALA A 306 12.14 0.40 24.35
N LEU A 307 11.19 0.15 25.24
CA LEU A 307 11.44 -0.10 26.67
C LEU A 307 12.26 -1.37 26.93
N THR A 308 12.27 -2.31 25.97
CA THR A 308 13.00 -3.58 26.09
C THR A 308 14.49 -3.45 25.79
N TYR A 309 14.93 -2.35 25.18
CA TYR A 309 16.33 -2.07 24.82
C TYR A 309 17.05 -1.22 25.87
N SER A 310 16.82 -1.48 27.16
CA SER A 310 17.28 -0.63 28.28
C SER A 310 18.78 -0.31 28.32
N THR A 311 19.63 -1.14 27.72
CA THR A 311 21.09 -0.96 27.70
C THR A 311 21.61 -0.34 26.40
N ASP A 312 20.79 -0.28 25.36
CA ASP A 312 21.18 0.28 24.07
C ASP A 312 20.68 1.73 23.97
N PRO A 313 21.49 2.67 23.44
CA PRO A 313 21.06 4.06 23.21
C PRO A 313 20.14 4.12 21.99
N PHE A 314 19.02 3.41 22.06
CA PHE A 314 18.07 3.25 20.98
C PHE A 314 17.28 4.54 20.77
N VAL A 315 17.36 5.05 19.55
CA VAL A 315 16.50 6.12 19.04
C VAL A 315 16.30 5.87 17.56
N LEU A 316 15.07 6.04 17.07
CA LEU A 316 14.76 6.05 15.65
C LEU A 316 14.01 7.32 15.28
N SER A 317 14.10 7.70 14.00
CA SER A 317 13.28 8.76 13.41
C SER A 317 12.29 8.14 12.42
N LEU A 318 11.02 8.48 12.55
CA LEU A 318 9.94 7.93 11.74
C LEU A 318 9.20 9.09 11.04
N PRO A 319 9.34 9.26 9.71
CA PRO A 319 8.44 10.14 8.96
C PRO A 319 7.05 9.52 8.88
N THR A 320 6.03 10.27 9.30
CA THR A 320 4.62 9.87 9.30
C THR A 320 3.98 10.04 7.91
N PHE A 321 2.78 9.52 7.70
CA PHE A 321 2.03 9.78 6.46
C PHE A 321 1.55 11.22 6.33
N ASP A 322 1.53 11.99 7.43
CA ASP A 322 1.09 13.39 7.46
C ASP A 322 2.25 14.39 7.31
N GLY A 323 3.48 13.90 7.16
CA GLY A 323 4.67 14.72 6.89
C GLY A 323 5.43 15.16 8.15
N ASP A 324 4.95 14.81 9.34
CA ASP A 324 5.66 14.99 10.59
C ASP A 324 6.74 13.92 10.78
N VAL A 325 7.74 14.18 11.63
CA VAL A 325 8.75 13.20 12.05
C VAL A 325 8.64 12.93 13.54
N ILE A 326 8.40 11.67 13.90
CA ILE A 326 8.34 11.20 15.28
C ILE A 326 9.69 10.60 15.68
N ARG A 327 10.10 10.79 16.93
CA ARG A 327 11.26 10.11 17.53
C ARG A 327 10.82 9.15 18.62
N ILE A 328 11.25 7.89 18.53
CA ILE A 328 10.93 6.83 19.49
C ILE A 328 12.25 6.31 20.07
N GLY A 329 12.36 6.24 21.40
CA GLY A 329 13.56 5.76 22.09
C GLY A 329 13.98 6.63 23.29
N ALA A 330 15.20 6.41 23.77
CA ALA A 330 15.76 7.13 24.93
C ALA A 330 15.80 8.64 24.66
N ARG A 331 15.08 9.39 25.51
CA ARG A 331 15.14 10.86 25.59
C ARG A 331 16.37 11.29 26.37
#